data_AF-A0A2G8JZZ7-F1
#
_entry.id   AF-A0A2G8JZZ7-F1
#
_cell.length_a   1.000
_cell.length_b   1.000
_cell.length_c   1.000
_cell.angle_alpha   90.00
_cell.angle_beta   90.00
_cell.angle_gamma   90.00
#
_symmetry.space_group_name_H-M   'P 1'
#
loop_
_entity.id
_entity.type
_entity.pdbx_description
1 polymer ?
#
loop_
_entity_poly.entity_id
_entity_poly.type
_entity_poly.pdbx_seq_one_letter_code
_entity_poly.pdbx_strand_id
1 'polypeptide(L)'
;MQSTSPSYESRRAIGIAFGYFEMYKTINKTDGETPLEAYMNDPKKYWKKLKMWQLSRNGQLFDLGFEHEFDEDGVKLEGAIQDLDEELDLVLISEYYDESLILLRKLLCWDYEDILYISAGVRSSSHRFQKSDELIAKIKKWNHGDVLLYDHFNRTFWKKVDAYGKDFQRDLNFFRRLNQEVFDQCIDSKKLDRKDTREDKFVLKNNTERCTRILRADIEYTKLIRTYMKKKYG
;
A
#
# COMPACT_ATOMS: atom_id res chain seq x y z
N MET A 1 -10.98 -17.92 -13.16
CA MET A 1 -10.97 -16.68 -12.36
C MET A 1 -10.21 -15.64 -13.16
N GLN A 2 -10.86 -14.54 -13.52
CA GLN A 2 -10.32 -13.55 -14.44
C GLN A 2 -8.98 -13.01 -13.94
N SER A 3 -7.94 -13.21 -14.74
CA SER A 3 -6.66 -12.54 -14.61
C SER A 3 -6.91 -11.05 -14.85
N THR A 4 -7.14 -10.29 -13.79
CA THR A 4 -6.99 -8.85 -13.85
C THR A 4 -5.53 -8.57 -14.16
N SER A 5 -5.27 -8.08 -15.36
CA SER A 5 -3.94 -7.74 -15.88
C SER A 5 -3.11 -7.02 -14.80
N PRO A 6 -1.81 -7.35 -14.65
CA PRO A 6 -0.85 -6.64 -13.78
C PRO A 6 -0.89 -5.12 -13.94
N SER A 7 -1.34 -4.64 -15.11
CA SER A 7 -1.43 -3.22 -15.41
C SER A 7 -2.53 -2.47 -14.66
N TYR A 8 -3.52 -3.13 -14.04
CA TYR A 8 -4.76 -2.48 -13.57
C TYR A 8 -4.67 -1.88 -12.15
N GLU A 9 -3.76 -2.34 -11.30
CA GLU A 9 -3.79 -2.05 -9.87
C GLU A 9 -2.69 -1.11 -9.34
N SER A 10 -1.56 -1.00 -10.06
CA SER A 10 -0.52 0.03 -9.87
C SER A 10 -1.03 1.47 -10.06
N ARG A 11 -2.30 1.61 -10.49
CA ARG A 11 -3.01 2.84 -10.86
C ARG A 11 -3.57 3.63 -9.65
N ARG A 12 -3.38 3.15 -8.41
CA ARG A 12 -4.16 3.62 -7.25
C ARG A 12 -3.42 4.51 -6.25
N ALA A 13 -2.10 4.45 -6.09
CA ALA A 13 -1.38 5.07 -4.97
C ALA A 13 -1.67 6.58 -4.79
N ILE A 14 -1.58 7.37 -5.86
CA ILE A 14 -1.80 8.83 -5.77
C ILE A 14 -3.28 9.18 -5.53
N GLY A 15 -4.20 8.49 -6.19
CA GLY A 15 -5.63 8.65 -5.93
C GLY A 15 -6.05 8.15 -4.55
N ILE A 16 -5.21 7.33 -3.89
CA ILE A 16 -5.35 6.92 -2.50
C ILE A 16 -4.86 8.04 -1.60
N ALA A 17 -3.61 8.52 -1.73
CA ALA A 17 -3.08 9.59 -0.88
C ALA A 17 -3.93 10.88 -0.97
N PHE A 18 -4.30 11.29 -2.18
CA PHE A 18 -5.12 12.49 -2.41
C PHE A 18 -6.48 12.44 -1.70
N GLY A 19 -7.12 11.27 -1.67
CA GLY A 19 -8.39 11.06 -0.99
C GLY A 19 -8.21 10.84 0.52
N TYR A 20 -7.26 10.01 0.93
CA TYR A 20 -7.02 9.62 2.32
C TYR A 20 -6.59 10.82 3.18
N PHE A 21 -5.69 11.67 2.67
CA PHE A 21 -5.25 12.89 3.35
C PHE A 21 -6.15 14.09 3.08
N GLU A 22 -7.25 13.89 2.36
CA GLU A 22 -8.21 14.93 1.98
C GLU A 22 -7.56 16.16 1.33
N MET A 23 -6.53 15.93 0.49
CA MET A 23 -5.76 16.99 -0.17
C MET A 23 -6.65 17.90 -1.02
N TYR A 24 -7.78 17.38 -1.50
CA TYR A 24 -8.75 18.12 -2.29
C TYR A 24 -9.36 19.33 -1.56
N LYS A 25 -9.34 19.39 -0.21
CA LYS A 25 -9.98 20.46 0.56
C LYS A 25 -9.40 21.86 0.27
N THR A 26 -8.18 21.94 -0.23
CA THR A 26 -7.52 23.21 -0.60
C THR A 26 -7.76 23.61 -2.05
N ILE A 27 -8.51 22.82 -2.83
CA ILE A 27 -8.78 23.07 -4.24
C ILE A 27 -10.18 23.65 -4.40
N ASN A 28 -10.26 24.93 -4.77
CA ASN A 28 -11.52 25.54 -5.19
C ASN A 28 -11.89 24.96 -6.57
N LYS A 29 -12.94 24.13 -6.60
CA LYS A 29 -13.44 23.50 -7.83
C LYS A 29 -14.31 24.46 -8.65
N THR A 30 -14.29 24.27 -9.96
CA THR A 30 -15.30 24.74 -10.91
C THR A 30 -16.48 23.75 -10.96
N ASP A 31 -17.67 24.22 -11.35
CA ASP A 31 -18.83 23.34 -11.50
C ASP A 31 -18.59 22.34 -12.64
N GLY A 32 -18.76 21.04 -12.35
CA GLY A 32 -18.71 19.95 -13.33
C GLY A 32 -17.46 19.04 -13.30
N GLU A 33 -16.36 19.43 -12.64
CA GLU A 33 -15.14 18.61 -12.52
C GLU A 33 -14.94 18.09 -11.09
N THR A 34 -14.36 16.89 -10.94
CA THR A 34 -13.91 16.39 -9.64
C THR A 34 -12.65 17.14 -9.19
N PRO A 35 -12.40 17.28 -7.87
CA PRO A 35 -11.18 17.95 -7.39
C PRO A 35 -9.87 17.31 -7.87
N LEU A 36 -9.87 16.00 -8.14
CA LEU A 36 -8.71 15.29 -8.67
C LEU A 36 -8.47 15.63 -10.15
N GLU A 37 -9.53 15.79 -10.94
CA GLU A 37 -9.43 16.24 -12.35
C GLU A 37 -8.91 17.66 -12.42
N ALA A 38 -9.49 18.58 -11.64
CA ALA A 38 -9.01 19.96 -11.56
C ALA A 38 -7.54 20.04 -11.14
N TYR A 39 -7.11 19.20 -10.18
CA TYR A 39 -5.70 19.08 -9.80
C TYR A 39 -4.82 18.60 -10.95
N MET A 40 -5.23 17.53 -11.64
CA MET A 40 -4.45 16.91 -12.72
C MET A 40 -4.42 17.72 -14.01
N ASN A 41 -5.35 18.66 -14.19
CA ASN A 41 -5.33 19.60 -15.31
C ASN A 41 -4.20 20.63 -15.19
N ASP A 42 -3.85 21.06 -13.97
CA ASP A 42 -2.72 21.97 -13.72
C ASP A 42 -2.03 21.67 -12.38
N PRO A 43 -1.30 20.54 -12.26
CA PRO A 43 -0.75 20.11 -10.98
C PRO A 43 0.31 21.08 -10.45
N LYS A 44 1.09 21.72 -11.34
CA LYS A 44 2.14 22.69 -10.98
C LYS A 44 1.58 23.91 -10.25
N LYS A 45 0.36 24.34 -10.57
CA LYS A 45 -0.32 25.45 -9.88
C LYS A 45 -0.72 25.15 -8.45
N TYR A 46 -1.07 23.89 -8.15
CA TYR A 46 -1.69 23.51 -6.87
C TYR A 46 -0.77 22.75 -5.93
N TRP A 47 0.15 21.92 -6.43
CA TRP A 47 0.76 20.87 -5.62
C TRP A 47 1.43 21.39 -4.33
N LYS A 48 2.28 22.41 -4.40
CA LYS A 48 2.94 23.02 -3.21
C LYS A 48 1.98 23.69 -2.22
N LYS A 49 0.71 23.91 -2.60
CA LYS A 49 -0.32 24.49 -1.73
C LYS A 49 -1.17 23.42 -1.04
N LEU A 50 -1.04 22.16 -1.46
CA LEU A 50 -1.76 21.05 -0.84
C LEU A 50 -1.20 20.77 0.56
N LYS A 51 -2.09 20.34 1.45
CA LYS A 51 -1.67 19.69 2.69
C LYS A 51 -0.92 18.40 2.33
N MET A 52 0.20 18.13 2.97
CA MET A 52 1.07 16.98 2.64
C MET A 52 1.52 16.99 1.17
N TRP A 53 1.88 18.15 0.63
CA TRP A 53 2.25 18.32 -0.78
C TRP A 53 3.36 17.37 -1.24
N GLN A 54 4.25 16.96 -0.34
CA GLN A 54 5.33 16.01 -0.63
C GLN A 54 4.79 14.66 -1.13
N LEU A 55 3.62 14.25 -0.64
CA LEU A 55 2.97 13.00 -1.04
C LEU A 55 2.13 13.15 -2.33
N SER A 56 2.06 14.36 -2.91
CA SER A 56 1.22 14.66 -4.06
C SER A 56 1.92 14.51 -5.41
N ARG A 57 3.24 14.27 -5.39
CA ARG A 57 4.11 14.00 -6.53
C ARG A 57 5.19 13.00 -6.10
N ASN A 58 5.35 11.86 -6.76
CA ASN A 58 6.39 10.86 -6.45
C ASN A 58 6.48 10.54 -4.93
N GLY A 59 5.32 10.34 -4.30
CA GLY A 59 5.23 10.27 -2.84
C GLY A 59 5.96 9.06 -2.25
N GLN A 60 6.00 7.93 -2.95
CA GLN A 60 6.71 6.74 -2.47
C GLN A 60 8.23 6.95 -2.53
N LEU A 61 8.74 7.51 -3.62
CA LEU A 61 10.15 7.89 -3.71
C LEU A 61 10.53 8.92 -2.64
N PHE A 62 9.65 9.89 -2.37
CA PHE A 62 9.88 10.85 -1.29
C PHE A 62 9.97 10.20 0.09
N ASP A 63 9.06 9.26 0.39
CA ASP A 63 9.09 8.50 1.64
C ASP A 63 10.37 7.64 1.77
N LEU A 64 10.97 7.24 0.64
CA LEU A 64 12.25 6.52 0.57
C LEU A 64 13.48 7.46 0.54
N GLY A 65 13.28 8.76 0.73
CA GLY A 65 14.38 9.73 0.89
C GLY A 65 14.78 10.48 -0.39
N PHE A 66 14.09 10.28 -1.51
CA PHE A 66 14.35 11.02 -2.75
C PHE A 66 13.76 12.43 -2.70
N GLU A 67 14.52 13.44 -3.12
CA GLU A 67 14.08 14.83 -3.05
C GLU A 67 13.34 15.31 -4.30
N HIS A 68 12.25 16.07 -4.11
CA HIS A 68 11.45 16.61 -5.22
C HIS A 68 12.20 17.57 -6.15
N GLU A 69 13.35 18.11 -5.74
CA GLU A 69 14.19 18.92 -6.62
C GLU A 69 14.78 18.12 -7.79
N PHE A 70 14.83 16.79 -7.66
CA PHE A 70 15.34 15.87 -8.68
C PHE A 70 14.24 15.10 -9.42
N ASP A 71 12.96 15.45 -9.20
CA ASP A 71 11.81 14.78 -9.85
C ASP A 71 11.84 14.81 -11.39
N GLU A 72 12.59 15.74 -11.98
CA GLU A 72 12.76 15.89 -13.44
C GLU A 72 14.13 15.38 -13.92
N ASP A 73 15.02 14.97 -13.00
CA ASP A 73 16.35 14.45 -13.32
C ASP A 73 16.31 12.93 -13.45
N GLY A 74 16.15 12.45 -14.69
CA GLY A 74 16.05 11.03 -14.98
C GLY A 74 17.27 10.22 -14.54
N VAL A 75 18.47 10.80 -14.57
CA VAL A 75 19.69 10.09 -14.18
C VAL A 75 19.70 9.87 -12.67
N LYS A 76 19.33 10.88 -11.88
CA LYS A 76 19.21 10.74 -10.42
C LYS A 76 18.09 9.81 -10.01
N LEU A 77 16.95 9.86 -10.69
CA LEU A 77 15.84 8.94 -10.45
C LEU A 77 16.25 7.48 -10.68
N GLU A 78 16.88 7.19 -11.82
CA GLU A 78 17.37 5.84 -12.12
C GLU A 78 18.44 5.39 -11.12
N GLY A 79 19.36 6.28 -10.75
CA GLY A 79 20.37 6.00 -9.73
C GLY A 79 19.75 5.62 -8.38
N ALA A 80 18.81 6.43 -7.89
CA ALA A 80 18.12 6.15 -6.62
C ALA A 80 17.36 4.82 -6.64
N ILE A 81 16.74 4.44 -7.77
CA ILE A 81 16.06 3.15 -7.91
C ILE A 81 17.06 1.98 -7.86
N GLN A 82 18.25 2.13 -8.45
CA GLN A 82 19.31 1.12 -8.36
C GLN A 82 19.86 1.01 -6.94
N ASP A 83 20.15 2.13 -6.29
CA ASP A 83 20.62 2.15 -4.89
C ASP A 83 19.62 1.40 -3.99
N LEU A 84 18.32 1.65 -4.15
CA LEU A 84 17.27 0.93 -3.42
C LEU A 84 17.23 -0.57 -3.73
N ASP A 85 17.48 -0.99 -4.98
CA ASP A 85 17.49 -2.41 -5.36
C ASP A 85 18.72 -3.16 -4.81
N GLU A 86 19.83 -2.45 -4.61
CA GLU A 86 21.03 -2.98 -3.96
C GLU A 86 20.88 -3.06 -2.44
N GLU A 87 20.19 -2.10 -1.82
CA GLU A 87 20.00 -2.03 -0.37
C GLU A 87 18.85 -2.89 0.16
N LEU A 88 17.78 -3.08 -0.61
CA LEU A 88 16.57 -3.77 -0.16
C LEU A 88 16.51 -5.22 -0.66
N ASP A 89 16.63 -6.16 0.28
CA ASP A 89 16.51 -7.60 -0.03
C ASP A 89 15.16 -7.98 -0.66
N LEU A 90 14.08 -7.28 -0.28
CA LEU A 90 12.73 -7.52 -0.75
C LEU A 90 11.84 -6.27 -0.62
N VAL A 91 11.19 -5.89 -1.72
CA VAL A 91 10.08 -4.93 -1.74
C VAL A 91 8.77 -5.69 -1.89
N LEU A 92 7.82 -5.45 -0.97
CA LEU A 92 6.48 -6.04 -1.00
C LEU A 92 5.56 -5.22 -1.90
N ILE A 93 4.70 -5.87 -2.67
CA ILE A 93 3.77 -5.21 -3.59
C ILE A 93 2.34 -5.43 -3.10
N SER A 94 1.60 -4.35 -2.89
CA SER A 94 0.25 -4.40 -2.29
C SER A 94 -0.76 -5.21 -3.11
N GLU A 95 -0.59 -5.24 -4.43
CA GLU A 95 -1.39 -6.00 -5.38
C GLU A 95 -1.13 -7.50 -5.31
N TYR A 96 0.08 -7.88 -4.88
CA TYR A 96 0.52 -9.25 -4.70
C TYR A 96 0.87 -9.48 -3.25
N TYR A 97 0.05 -8.96 -2.33
CA TYR A 97 0.40 -8.93 -0.90
C TYR A 97 0.59 -10.33 -0.32
N ASP A 98 -0.26 -11.29 -0.68
CA ASP A 98 -0.10 -12.69 -0.25
C ASP A 98 1.21 -13.30 -0.78
N GLU A 99 1.49 -13.10 -2.06
CA GLU A 99 2.73 -13.53 -2.71
C GLU A 99 3.96 -12.89 -2.03
N SER A 100 3.86 -11.61 -1.71
CA SER A 100 4.88 -10.82 -1.02
C SER A 100 5.15 -11.39 0.37
N LEU A 101 4.12 -11.76 1.12
CA LEU A 101 4.25 -12.39 2.44
C LEU A 101 4.89 -13.78 2.36
N ILE A 102 4.62 -14.56 1.30
CA ILE A 102 5.30 -15.85 1.08
C ILE A 102 6.81 -15.65 0.84
N LEU A 103 7.18 -14.65 0.04
CA LEU A 103 8.59 -14.31 -0.17
C LEU A 103 9.25 -13.85 1.14
N LEU A 104 8.59 -12.96 1.88
CA LEU A 104 9.07 -12.44 3.16
C LEU A 104 9.26 -13.55 4.20
N ARG A 105 8.28 -14.45 4.30
CA ARG A 105 8.33 -15.61 5.20
C ARG A 105 9.58 -16.45 4.95
N LYS A 106 9.87 -16.74 3.68
CA LYS A 106 11.05 -17.52 3.30
C LYS A 106 12.34 -16.76 3.59
N LEU A 107 12.38 -15.46 3.29
CA LEU A 107 13.55 -14.61 3.53
C LEU A 107 13.92 -14.53 5.03
N LEU A 108 12.92 -14.41 5.90
CA LEU A 108 13.13 -14.24 7.35
C LEU A 108 13.06 -15.57 8.14
N CYS A 109 12.92 -16.71 7.45
CA CYS A 109 12.74 -18.03 8.07
C CYS A 109 11.57 -18.06 9.07
N TRP A 110 10.48 -17.37 8.75
CA TRP A 110 9.28 -17.30 9.58
C TRP A 110 8.33 -18.47 9.38
N ASP A 111 7.51 -18.74 10.37
CA ASP A 111 6.41 -19.68 10.26
C ASP A 111 5.21 -19.04 9.56
N TYR A 112 4.23 -19.85 9.16
CA TYR A 112 3.01 -19.31 8.55
C TYR A 112 2.23 -18.42 9.53
N GLU A 113 2.24 -18.74 10.83
CA GLU A 113 1.53 -17.97 11.86
C GLU A 113 2.04 -16.52 11.95
N ASP A 114 3.31 -16.27 11.64
CA ASP A 114 3.93 -14.94 11.71
C ASP A 114 3.45 -14.00 10.59
N ILE A 115 2.94 -14.57 9.49
CA ILE A 115 2.46 -13.81 8.33
C ILE A 115 0.93 -13.82 8.18
N LEU A 116 0.20 -14.45 9.10
CA LEU A 116 -1.27 -14.40 9.09
C LEU A 116 -1.75 -12.99 9.40
N TYR A 117 -2.75 -12.54 8.66
CA TYR A 117 -3.25 -11.18 8.78
C TYR A 117 -4.74 -11.09 8.46
N ILE A 118 -5.37 -10.04 8.97
CA ILE A 118 -6.71 -9.62 8.56
C ILE A 118 -6.56 -8.25 7.92
N SER A 119 -7.06 -8.08 6.69
CA SER A 119 -6.96 -6.82 5.96
C SER A 119 -7.50 -5.66 6.78
N ALA A 120 -6.67 -4.65 7.01
CA ALA A 120 -7.02 -3.39 7.66
C ALA A 120 -6.87 -2.23 6.66
N GLY A 121 -7.49 -1.07 6.94
CA GLY A 121 -7.42 0.08 6.03
C GLY A 121 -8.15 -0.13 4.70
N VAL A 122 -9.11 -1.07 4.66
CA VAL A 122 -9.88 -1.34 3.44
C VAL A 122 -10.74 -0.12 3.12
N ARG A 123 -10.35 0.61 2.07
CA ARG A 123 -11.03 1.84 1.67
C ARG A 123 -12.51 1.59 1.39
N SER A 124 -13.35 2.38 2.05
CA SER A 124 -14.80 2.38 1.84
C SER A 124 -15.12 2.60 0.36
N SER A 125 -16.13 1.91 -0.15
CA SER A 125 -16.62 2.06 -1.53
C SER A 125 -16.99 3.50 -1.85
N SER A 126 -17.49 4.25 -0.88
CA SER A 126 -17.86 5.67 -0.98
C SER A 126 -16.70 6.60 -1.37
N HIS A 127 -15.46 6.19 -1.15
CA HIS A 127 -14.27 6.97 -1.47
C HIS A 127 -13.57 6.47 -2.74
N ARG A 128 -14.11 5.50 -3.48
CA ARG A 128 -13.49 5.00 -4.71
C ARG A 128 -13.91 5.87 -5.89
N PHE A 129 -13.08 6.85 -6.25
CA PHE A 129 -13.28 7.66 -7.46
C PHE A 129 -13.02 6.80 -8.71
N GLN A 130 -14.03 6.67 -9.58
CA GLN A 130 -13.82 6.20 -10.95
C GLN A 130 -12.90 7.20 -11.66
N LYS A 131 -11.90 6.70 -12.37
CA LYS A 131 -10.95 7.53 -13.10
C LYS A 131 -11.03 7.15 -14.57
N SER A 132 -11.13 8.14 -15.44
CA SER A 132 -10.98 7.93 -16.88
C SER A 132 -9.54 7.51 -17.19
N ASP A 133 -9.33 6.82 -18.32
CA ASP A 133 -7.98 6.46 -18.77
C ASP A 133 -7.10 7.70 -19.00
N GLU A 134 -7.71 8.81 -19.45
CA GLU A 134 -7.02 10.09 -19.60
C GLU A 134 -6.51 10.62 -18.24
N LEU A 135 -7.36 10.59 -17.21
CA LEU A 135 -6.97 11.02 -15.86
C LEU A 135 -5.86 10.13 -15.30
N ILE A 136 -5.92 8.82 -15.55
CA ILE A 136 -4.86 7.88 -15.15
C ILE A 136 -3.54 8.22 -15.85
N ALA A 137 -3.58 8.54 -17.15
CA ALA A 137 -2.38 8.93 -17.90
C ALA A 137 -1.75 10.21 -17.34
N LYS A 138 -2.56 11.23 -17.01
CA LYS A 138 -2.11 12.46 -16.35
C LYS A 138 -1.43 12.18 -15.00
N ILE A 139 -2.05 11.33 -14.17
CA ILE A 139 -1.52 10.93 -12.86
C ILE A 139 -0.16 10.24 -13.01
N LYS A 140 -0.04 9.29 -13.95
CA LYS A 140 1.21 8.56 -14.22
C LYS A 140 2.32 9.50 -14.70
N LYS A 141 1.99 10.43 -15.60
CA LYS A 141 2.95 11.41 -16.09
C LYS A 141 3.44 12.32 -14.97
N TRP A 142 2.55 12.77 -14.09
CA TRP A 142 2.92 13.62 -12.96
C TRP A 142 3.80 12.90 -11.92
N ASN A 143 3.56 11.61 -11.72
CA ASN A 143 4.26 10.76 -10.75
C ASN A 143 5.19 9.77 -11.45
N HIS A 144 5.94 10.25 -12.45
CA HIS A 144 6.74 9.38 -13.29
C HIS A 144 7.80 8.60 -12.50
N GLY A 145 8.39 9.21 -11.47
CA GLY A 145 9.37 8.55 -10.61
C GLY A 145 8.78 7.34 -9.88
N ASP A 146 7.61 7.49 -9.26
CA ASP A 146 6.92 6.36 -8.61
C ASP A 146 6.51 5.28 -9.62
N VAL A 147 6.20 5.65 -10.86
CA VAL A 147 5.93 4.68 -11.94
C VAL A 147 7.19 3.88 -12.27
N LEU A 148 8.34 4.53 -12.42
CA LEU A 148 9.62 3.86 -12.66
C LEU A 148 10.00 2.94 -11.50
N LEU A 149 9.84 3.42 -10.26
CA LEU A 149 10.07 2.66 -9.04
C LEU A 149 9.23 1.37 -9.02
N TYR A 150 7.92 1.51 -9.24
CA TYR A 150 7.01 0.37 -9.28
C TYR A 150 7.37 -0.61 -10.40
N ASP A 151 7.61 -0.12 -11.61
CA ASP A 151 7.91 -0.98 -12.75
C ASP A 151 9.21 -1.77 -12.53
N HIS A 152 10.22 -1.16 -11.89
CA HIS A 152 11.45 -1.84 -11.48
C HIS A 152 11.17 -2.95 -10.47
N PHE A 153 10.57 -2.61 -9.34
CA PHE A 153 10.35 -3.57 -8.26
C PHE A 153 9.31 -4.64 -8.60
N ASN A 154 8.34 -4.37 -9.47
CA ASN A 154 7.44 -5.39 -10.00
C ASN A 154 8.21 -6.41 -10.86
N ARG A 155 9.19 -5.99 -11.67
CA ARG A 155 10.04 -6.93 -12.42
C ARG A 155 10.93 -7.75 -11.49
N THR A 156 11.58 -7.12 -10.51
CA THR A 156 12.48 -7.85 -9.59
C THR A 156 11.69 -8.77 -8.66
N PHE A 157 10.49 -8.38 -8.25
CA PHE A 157 9.54 -9.21 -7.51
C PHE A 157 9.23 -10.52 -8.24
N TRP A 158 8.82 -10.46 -9.51
CA TRP A 158 8.51 -11.68 -10.27
C TRP A 158 9.73 -12.56 -10.49
N LYS A 159 10.93 -11.98 -10.64
CA LYS A 159 12.18 -12.77 -10.63
C LYS A 159 12.39 -13.52 -9.32
N LYS A 160 12.06 -12.90 -8.17
CA LYS A 160 12.14 -13.56 -6.85
C LYS A 160 11.08 -14.66 -6.69
N VAL A 161 9.87 -14.46 -7.23
CA VAL A 161 8.84 -15.51 -7.30
C VAL A 161 9.31 -16.69 -8.15
N ASP A 162 9.88 -16.43 -9.33
CA ASP A 162 10.41 -17.49 -10.19
C ASP A 162 11.56 -18.25 -9.51
N ALA A 163 12.46 -17.53 -8.83
CA ALA A 163 13.58 -18.11 -8.07
C ALA A 163 13.12 -18.92 -6.85
N TYR A 164 11.93 -18.65 -6.29
CA TYR A 164 11.35 -19.48 -5.24
C TYR A 164 11.16 -20.92 -5.72
N GLY A 165 10.82 -21.09 -7.00
CA GLY A 165 10.67 -22.37 -7.68
C GLY A 165 9.28 -22.99 -7.55
N LYS A 166 9.18 -24.26 -7.97
CA LYS A 166 7.91 -25.01 -8.13
C LYS A 166 7.01 -25.08 -6.89
N ASP A 167 7.59 -24.90 -5.71
CA ASP A 167 6.86 -24.97 -4.44
C ASP A 167 6.05 -23.71 -4.14
N PHE A 168 6.33 -22.58 -4.82
CA PHE A 168 5.71 -21.29 -4.54
C PHE A 168 4.18 -21.36 -4.54
N GLN A 169 3.59 -21.93 -5.59
CA GLN A 169 2.12 -21.99 -5.70
C GLN A 169 1.48 -22.88 -4.63
N ARG A 170 2.17 -23.95 -4.21
CA ARG A 170 1.68 -24.84 -3.14
C ARG A 170 1.68 -24.08 -1.81
N ASP A 171 2.77 -23.41 -1.49
CA ASP A 171 2.96 -22.67 -0.25
C ASP A 171 2.00 -21.46 -0.18
N LEU A 172 1.82 -20.75 -1.30
CA LEU A 172 0.82 -19.67 -1.42
C LEU A 172 -0.61 -20.16 -1.21
N ASN A 173 -1.00 -21.27 -1.84
CA ASN A 173 -2.34 -21.84 -1.65
C ASN A 173 -2.56 -22.35 -0.22
N PHE A 174 -1.52 -22.88 0.41
CA PHE A 174 -1.58 -23.29 1.82
C PHE A 174 -1.76 -22.07 2.73
N PHE A 175 -0.96 -21.02 2.55
CA PHE A 175 -1.11 -19.76 3.28
C PHE A 175 -2.50 -19.15 3.13
N ARG A 176 -3.02 -19.02 1.91
CA ARG A 176 -4.35 -18.46 1.66
C ARG A 176 -5.46 -19.22 2.40
N ARG A 177 -5.35 -20.56 2.49
CA ARG A 177 -6.30 -21.36 3.28
C ARG A 177 -6.20 -21.05 4.77
N LEU A 178 -5.00 -21.01 5.33
CA LEU A 178 -4.79 -20.67 6.75
C LEU A 178 -5.31 -19.25 7.07
N ASN A 179 -5.06 -18.31 6.18
CA ASN A 179 -5.50 -16.92 6.36
C ASN A 179 -7.04 -16.82 6.31
N GLN A 180 -7.68 -17.57 5.42
CA GLN A 180 -9.13 -17.69 5.37
C GLN A 180 -9.70 -18.35 6.64
N GLU A 181 -9.07 -19.40 7.15
CA GLU A 181 -9.48 -20.04 8.41
C GLU A 181 -9.42 -19.06 9.59
N VAL A 182 -8.35 -18.26 9.68
CA VAL A 182 -8.24 -17.19 10.69
C VAL A 182 -9.37 -16.18 10.52
N PHE A 183 -9.64 -15.73 9.30
CA PHE A 183 -10.74 -14.80 9.04
C PHE A 183 -12.08 -15.36 9.51
N ASP A 184 -12.38 -16.62 9.18
CA ASP A 184 -13.63 -17.27 9.54
C ASP A 184 -13.75 -17.53 11.05
N GLN A 185 -12.64 -17.78 11.75
CA GLN A 185 -12.61 -17.93 13.20
C GLN A 185 -12.76 -16.60 13.94
N CYS A 186 -12.10 -15.55 13.45
CA CYS A 186 -11.93 -14.30 14.18
C CYS A 186 -12.94 -13.22 13.80
N ILE A 187 -13.45 -13.15 12.57
CA ILE A 187 -14.22 -12.00 12.07
C ILE A 187 -15.71 -12.29 11.93
N ASP A 188 -16.54 -11.41 12.48
CA ASP A 188 -17.99 -11.40 12.25
C ASP A 188 -18.27 -10.73 10.90
N SER A 189 -18.28 -11.53 9.84
CA SER A 189 -18.44 -11.06 8.45
C SER A 189 -19.75 -10.31 8.19
N LYS A 190 -20.71 -10.36 9.12
CA LYS A 190 -21.99 -9.62 9.03
C LYS A 190 -21.88 -8.21 9.60
N LYS A 191 -20.80 -7.88 10.31
CA LYS A 191 -20.61 -6.59 10.98
C LYS A 191 -19.36 -5.89 10.47
N LEU A 192 -19.52 -4.59 10.24
CA LEU A 192 -18.43 -3.67 9.95
C LEU A 192 -18.55 -2.47 10.87
N ASP A 193 -17.45 -2.05 11.46
CA ASP A 193 -17.35 -0.75 12.13
C ASP A 193 -17.01 0.31 11.08
N ARG A 194 -17.93 1.27 10.91
CA ARG A 194 -17.86 2.38 9.95
C ARG A 194 -17.82 3.75 10.64
N LYS A 195 -17.37 3.81 11.90
CA LYS A 195 -17.18 5.08 12.60
C LYS A 195 -16.20 6.00 11.87
N ASP A 196 -15.15 5.43 11.29
CA ASP A 196 -14.30 6.14 10.34
C ASP A 196 -14.89 5.98 8.94
N THR A 197 -15.28 7.09 8.30
CA THR A 197 -15.92 7.06 6.98
C THR A 197 -14.97 6.64 5.86
N ARG A 198 -13.66 6.63 6.12
CA ARG A 198 -12.62 6.34 5.12
C ARG A 198 -12.40 4.84 4.94
N GLU A 199 -12.71 4.03 5.95
CA GLU A 199 -12.37 2.61 6.00
C GLU A 199 -13.50 1.74 6.54
N ASP A 200 -13.65 0.54 5.97
CA ASP A 200 -14.52 -0.50 6.53
C ASP A 200 -13.69 -1.37 7.48
N LYS A 201 -13.97 -1.32 8.78
CA LYS A 201 -13.25 -2.14 9.78
C LYS A 201 -13.99 -3.43 10.09
N PHE A 202 -13.26 -4.54 10.10
CA PHE A 202 -13.78 -5.81 10.55
C PHE A 202 -13.99 -5.83 12.07
N VAL A 203 -15.05 -6.53 12.50
CA VAL A 203 -15.40 -6.70 13.92
C VAL A 203 -15.10 -8.13 14.34
N LEU A 204 -14.52 -8.31 15.54
CA LEU A 204 -14.24 -9.63 16.08
C LEU A 204 -15.53 -10.41 16.42
N LYS A 205 -15.56 -11.70 16.07
CA LYS A 205 -16.55 -12.70 16.55
C LYS A 205 -16.36 -13.00 18.03
N ASN A 206 -15.10 -13.14 18.45
CA ASN A 206 -14.70 -13.48 19.81
C ASN A 206 -13.40 -12.76 20.18
N ASN A 207 -13.20 -12.53 21.47
CA ASN A 207 -12.01 -11.85 22.00
C ASN A 207 -10.94 -12.84 22.45
N THR A 208 -10.74 -13.93 21.70
CA THR A 208 -9.61 -14.83 21.98
C THR A 208 -8.29 -14.07 21.86
N GLU A 209 -7.28 -14.49 22.62
CA GLU A 209 -5.95 -13.86 22.57
C GLU A 209 -5.38 -13.84 21.15
N ARG A 210 -5.54 -14.95 20.41
CA ARG A 210 -5.10 -15.04 19.01
C ARG A 210 -5.79 -14.02 18.11
N CYS A 211 -7.13 -13.93 18.15
CA CYS A 211 -7.88 -13.00 17.31
C CYS A 211 -7.66 -11.53 17.67
N THR A 212 -7.56 -11.22 18.97
CA THR A 212 -7.24 -9.87 19.44
C THR A 212 -5.83 -9.46 19.07
N ARG A 213 -4.87 -10.39 19.06
CA ARG A 213 -3.49 -10.15 18.60
C ARG A 213 -3.44 -9.87 17.09
N ILE A 214 -4.15 -10.66 16.27
CA ILE A 214 -4.14 -10.49 14.81
C ILE A 214 -4.81 -9.17 14.37
N LEU A 215 -5.88 -8.75 15.04
CA LEU A 215 -6.56 -7.49 14.71
C LEU A 215 -5.98 -6.25 15.41
N ARG A 216 -4.93 -6.41 16.22
CA ARG A 216 -4.34 -5.33 17.00
C ARG A 216 -3.73 -4.27 16.08
N ALA A 217 -4.09 -3.01 16.30
CA ALA A 217 -3.57 -1.88 15.53
C ALA A 217 -2.09 -1.60 15.82
N ASP A 218 -1.41 -0.97 14.86
CA ASP A 218 -0.01 -0.54 14.93
C ASP A 218 0.29 0.32 16.17
N ILE A 219 -0.62 1.25 16.52
CA ILE A 219 -0.48 2.14 17.69
C ILE A 219 -0.43 1.33 18.99
N GLU A 220 -1.19 0.24 19.06
CA GLU A 220 -1.25 -0.63 20.23
C GLU A 220 0.03 -1.47 20.33
N TYR A 221 0.51 -2.04 19.23
CA TYR A 221 1.80 -2.73 19.18
C TYR A 221 2.97 -1.82 19.55
N THR A 222 2.99 -0.60 19.02
CA THR A 222 4.04 0.38 19.31
C THR A 222 4.09 0.69 20.81
N LYS A 223 2.93 0.84 21.47
CA LYS A 223 2.86 1.05 22.93
C LYS A 223 3.41 -0.15 23.70
N LEU A 224 3.06 -1.38 23.29
CA LEU A 224 3.55 -2.60 23.91
C LEU A 224 5.07 -2.71 23.81
N ILE A 225 5.63 -2.53 22.61
CA ILE A 225 7.07 -2.57 22.36
C ILE A 225 7.78 -1.51 23.20
N ARG A 226 7.31 -0.26 23.19
CA ARG A 226 7.89 0.82 24.01
C ARG A 226 7.89 0.48 25.50
N THR A 227 6.81 -0.12 25.99
CA THR A 227 6.68 -0.50 27.40
C THR A 227 7.65 -1.62 27.76
N TYR A 228 7.77 -2.63 26.89
CA TYR A 228 8.73 -3.72 27.05
C TYR A 228 10.17 -3.23 27.03
N MET A 229 10.53 -2.36 26.07
CA MET A 229 11.87 -1.77 25.96
C MET A 229 12.24 -0.96 27.21
N LYS A 230 11.31 -0.16 27.73
CA LYS A 230 11.52 0.57 29.01
C LYS A 230 11.74 -0.40 30.17
N LYS A 231 10.97 -1.47 30.27
CA LYS A 231 11.11 -2.45 31.36
C LYS A 231 12.43 -3.23 31.28
N LYS A 232 12.91 -3.51 30.07
CA LYS A 232 14.10 -4.34 29.84
C LYS A 232 15.41 -3.56 29.93
N TYR A 233 15.40 -2.29 29.52
CA TYR A 233 16.62 -1.49 29.35
C TYR A 233 16.61 -0.13 30.07
N GLY A 234 15.50 0.24 30.72
CA GLY A 234 15.37 1.46 31.52
C GLY A 234 15.08 1.15 32.98
#